data_AF-A0A950XX76-F1
#
_entry.id   AF-A0A950XX76-F1
#
_cell.length_a   1.000
_cell.length_b   1.000
_cell.length_c   1.000
_cell.angle_alpha   90.00
_cell.angle_beta   90.00
_cell.angle_gamma   90.00
#
_symmetry.space_group_name_H-M   'P 1'
#
loop_
_entity.id
_entity.type
_entity.pdbx_description
1 polymer ?
#
loop_
_entity_poly.entity_id
_entity_poly.type
_entity_poly.pdbx_seq_one_letter_code
_entity_poly.pdbx_strand_id
1 'polypeptide(L)'
;MKAERFAAMLLLYVPLTAQWLTYKTPGIPRTPDGKPDLSAAAPRTAEGKPDLSGIWRASGGPYNRNIAVDLKPEEIQPWAREIYWQRVFNLGADSPRALCLPDPPPTYHLNGMARIVRRPR
;
A
#
# COMPACT_ATOMS: atom_id res chain seq x y z
N MET A 1 -52.46 -5.94 21.91
CA MET A 1 -51.19 -6.45 22.48
C MET A 1 -50.27 -7.19 21.50
N LYS A 2 -50.74 -7.79 20.39
CA LYS A 2 -49.85 -8.50 19.44
C LYS A 2 -49.29 -7.61 18.32
N ALA A 3 -50.08 -6.65 17.81
CA ALA A 3 -49.65 -5.76 16.73
C ALA A 3 -48.53 -4.78 17.11
N GLU A 4 -48.52 -4.28 18.36
CA GLU A 4 -47.50 -3.32 18.80
C GLU A 4 -46.12 -3.95 18.98
N ARG A 5 -46.07 -5.26 19.24
CA ARG A 5 -44.80 -6.00 19.34
C ARG A 5 -44.15 -6.25 17.98
N PHE A 6 -44.94 -6.30 16.91
CA PHE A 6 -44.40 -6.42 15.54
C PHE A 6 -43.83 -5.10 15.02
N ALA A 7 -44.44 -3.97 15.38
CA ALA A 7 -43.93 -2.64 15.01
C ALA A 7 -42.55 -2.35 15.64
N ALA A 8 -42.35 -2.75 16.90
CA ALA A 8 -41.06 -2.59 17.59
C ALA A 8 -39.94 -3.42 16.96
N MET A 9 -40.25 -4.58 16.35
CA MET A 9 -39.26 -5.45 15.73
C MET A 9 -38.79 -4.95 14.35
N LEU A 10 -39.62 -4.17 13.64
CA LEU A 10 -39.25 -3.52 12.37
C LEU A 10 -38.33 -2.30 12.55
N LEU A 11 -38.36 -1.63 13.71
CA LEU A 11 -37.48 -0.49 14.00
C LEU A 11 -36.01 -0.89 14.30
N LEU A 12 -35.75 -2.17 14.56
CA LEU A 12 -34.41 -2.70 14.80
C LEU A 12 -33.64 -3.03 13.50
N TYR A 13 -34.29 -2.89 12.34
CA TYR A 13 -33.69 -3.19 11.03
C TYR A 13 -33.40 -1.90 10.24
N VAL A 14 -32.85 -0.88 10.91
CA VAL A 14 -32.19 0.20 10.17
C VAL A 14 -30.85 -0.37 9.69
N PRO A 15 -30.62 -0.50 8.37
CA PRO A 15 -29.29 -0.85 7.90
C PRO A 15 -28.38 0.28 8.35
N LEU A 16 -27.46 -0.02 9.27
CA LEU A 16 -26.28 0.82 9.50
C LEU A 16 -25.51 0.81 8.17
N THR A 17 -25.90 1.70 7.27
CA THR A 17 -25.11 2.00 6.08
C THR A 17 -23.71 2.33 6.57
N ALA A 18 -22.72 1.60 6.06
CA ALA A 18 -21.34 1.62 6.51
C ALA A 18 -20.87 3.06 6.81
N GLN A 19 -20.54 3.34 8.07
CA GLN A 19 -20.14 4.66 8.59
C GLN A 19 -18.79 5.21 8.06
N TRP A 20 -18.33 4.75 6.90
CA TRP A 20 -16.99 5.05 6.40
C TRP A 20 -16.95 5.70 5.01
N LEU A 21 -18.10 5.98 4.38
CA LEU A 21 -18.16 6.47 3.00
C LEU A 21 -17.72 7.94 2.82
N THR A 22 -17.70 8.75 3.88
CA THR A 22 -17.37 10.20 3.81
C THR A 22 -16.19 10.63 4.66
N TYR A 23 -15.37 9.70 5.15
CA TYR A 23 -14.16 10.09 5.89
C TYR A 23 -13.11 10.67 4.94
N LYS A 24 -12.95 11.99 4.97
CA LYS A 24 -11.86 12.69 4.27
C LYS A 24 -10.60 12.62 5.13
N THR A 25 -9.60 11.87 4.68
CA THR A 25 -8.28 11.89 5.34
C THR A 25 -7.76 13.33 5.46
N PRO A 26 -7.47 13.81 6.68
CA PRO A 26 -6.91 15.14 6.90
C PRO A 26 -5.56 15.32 6.18
N GLY A 27 -5.25 16.55 5.77
CA GLY A 27 -3.97 16.89 5.16
C GLY A 27 -3.79 16.51 3.68
N ILE A 28 -4.72 15.76 3.07
CA ILE A 28 -4.70 15.51 1.62
C ILE A 28 -5.21 16.76 0.87
N PRO A 29 -4.39 17.39 0.01
CA PRO A 29 -4.83 18.47 -0.87
C PRO A 29 -5.94 18.00 -1.79
N ARG A 30 -6.95 18.85 -1.97
CA ARG A 30 -8.15 18.52 -2.76
C ARG A 30 -8.48 19.65 -3.72
N THR A 31 -9.01 19.25 -4.87
CA THR A 31 -9.56 20.14 -5.89
C THR A 31 -10.86 20.80 -5.40
N PRO A 32 -11.36 21.86 -6.07
CA PRO A 32 -12.62 22.51 -5.71
C PRO A 32 -13.85 21.57 -5.73
N ASP A 33 -13.84 20.52 -6.55
CA ASP A 33 -14.88 19.47 -6.57
C ASP A 33 -14.70 18.42 -5.44
N GLY A 34 -13.69 18.61 -4.57
CA GLY A 34 -13.49 17.83 -3.35
C GLY A 34 -12.76 16.50 -3.53
N LYS A 35 -12.25 16.20 -4.74
CA LYS A 35 -11.43 15.02 -5.02
C LYS A 35 -9.98 15.23 -4.61
N PRO A 36 -9.21 14.17 -4.30
CA PRO A 36 -7.76 14.28 -4.09
C PRO A 36 -7.09 14.89 -5.32
N ASP A 37 -6.26 15.91 -5.11
CA ASP A 37 -5.45 16.51 -6.16
C ASP A 37 -4.17 15.68 -6.36
N LEU A 38 -4.10 14.94 -7.47
CA LEU A 38 -2.95 14.11 -7.83
C LEU A 38 -1.76 14.91 -8.39
N SER A 39 -1.94 16.20 -8.65
CA SER A 39 -0.90 17.12 -9.13
C SER A 39 -0.26 17.94 -8.01
N ALA A 40 -0.82 17.89 -6.80
CA ALA A 40 -0.30 18.60 -5.65
C ALA A 40 1.12 18.13 -5.29
N ALA A 41 1.93 19.06 -4.79
CA ALA A 41 3.26 18.73 -4.32
C ALA A 41 3.20 17.68 -3.19
N ALA A 42 4.13 16.73 -3.20
CA ALA A 42 4.23 15.75 -2.13
C ALA A 42 4.42 16.44 -0.77
N PRO A 43 3.73 15.98 0.29
CA PRO A 43 3.95 16.47 1.65
C PRO A 43 5.44 16.43 2.01
N ARG A 44 5.91 17.44 2.73
CA ARG A 44 7.30 17.54 3.19
C ARG A 44 7.37 17.62 4.70
N THR A 45 8.47 17.12 5.23
CA THR A 45 8.77 17.11 6.66
C THR A 45 9.25 18.49 7.11
N ALA A 46 9.34 18.71 8.42
CA ALA A 46 9.92 19.94 8.97
C ALA A 46 11.35 20.20 8.48
N GLU A 47 12.09 19.13 8.14
CA GLU A 47 13.44 19.22 7.57
C GLU A 47 13.45 19.39 6.03
N GLY A 48 12.28 19.58 5.40
CA GLY A 48 12.16 19.77 3.96
C GLY A 48 12.28 18.50 3.11
N LYS A 49 12.32 17.30 3.72
CA LYS A 49 12.37 16.03 2.98
C LYS A 49 10.97 15.57 2.57
N PRO A 50 10.81 14.79 1.49
CA PRO A 50 9.52 14.14 1.20
C PRO A 50 9.04 13.32 2.41
N ASP A 51 7.79 13.55 2.84
CA ASP A 51 7.16 12.76 3.88
C ASP A 51 6.46 11.55 3.25
N LEU A 52 6.99 10.37 3.53
CA LEU A 52 6.46 9.10 3.06
C LEU A 52 5.52 8.45 4.09
N SER A 53 5.23 9.12 5.20
CA SER A 53 4.30 8.60 6.20
C SER A 53 2.89 8.52 5.63
N GLY A 54 2.17 7.43 5.92
CA GLY A 54 0.83 7.22 5.39
C GLY A 54 0.51 5.77 5.08
N ILE A 55 -0.69 5.58 4.55
CA ILE A 55 -1.17 4.28 4.08
C ILE A 55 -0.82 4.17 2.60
N TRP A 56 -0.04 3.15 2.28
CA TRP A 56 0.38 2.80 0.94
C TRP A 56 -0.32 1.53 0.52
N ARG A 57 -0.71 1.46 -0.75
CA ARG A 57 -1.18 0.23 -1.37
C ARG A 57 -0.36 0.02 -2.61
N ALA A 58 0.36 -1.10 -2.70
CA ALA A 58 0.99 -1.45 -3.96
C ALA A 58 -0.10 -1.58 -5.04
N SER A 59 0.12 -0.97 -6.19
CA SER A 59 -0.68 -1.30 -7.37
C SER A 59 -0.37 -2.76 -7.66
N GLY A 60 -1.28 -3.66 -7.28
CA GLY A 60 -1.14 -5.08 -7.60
C GLY A 60 -0.83 -5.23 -9.10
N GLY A 61 -0.05 -6.24 -9.46
CA GLY A 61 0.44 -6.37 -10.82
C GLY A 61 1.82 -7.02 -10.86
N PRO A 62 2.43 -7.11 -12.04
CA PRO A 62 3.62 -7.93 -12.26
C PRO A 62 4.86 -7.41 -11.52
N TYR A 63 4.86 -6.13 -11.12
CA TYR A 63 5.93 -5.51 -10.33
C TYR A 63 6.12 -6.08 -8.93
N ASN A 64 5.14 -6.82 -8.40
CA ASN A 64 5.27 -7.48 -7.10
C ASN A 64 6.36 -8.58 -7.07
N ARG A 65 6.66 -9.16 -8.24
CA ARG A 65 7.62 -10.25 -8.41
C ARG A 65 8.66 -9.98 -9.48
N ASN A 66 8.42 -9.00 -10.34
CA ASN A 66 9.30 -8.65 -11.43
C ASN A 66 9.39 -7.13 -11.59
N ILE A 67 10.46 -6.52 -11.08
CA ILE A 67 10.70 -5.07 -11.25
C ILE A 67 11.12 -4.70 -12.68
N ALA A 68 11.44 -5.70 -13.51
CA ALA A 68 11.93 -5.53 -14.87
C ALA A 68 10.83 -5.72 -15.93
N VAL A 69 9.55 -5.59 -15.55
CA VAL A 69 8.41 -5.83 -16.45
C VAL A 69 8.43 -4.95 -17.69
N ASP A 70 8.77 -3.67 -17.53
CA ASP A 70 8.82 -2.72 -18.65
C ASP A 70 10.22 -2.54 -19.22
N LEU A 71 11.21 -3.25 -18.68
CA LEU A 71 12.59 -3.13 -19.11
C LEU A 71 12.83 -4.07 -20.29
N LYS A 72 13.43 -3.53 -21.34
CA LYS A 72 14.00 -4.33 -22.41
C LYS A 72 15.25 -5.05 -21.90
N PRO A 73 15.60 -6.22 -22.46
CA PRO A 73 16.79 -6.96 -22.03
C PRO A 73 18.05 -6.10 -22.03
N GLU A 74 18.22 -5.19 -22.98
CA GLU A 74 19.39 -4.32 -23.14
C GLU A 74 19.50 -3.25 -22.04
N GLU A 75 18.38 -2.90 -21.41
CA GLU A 75 18.32 -1.92 -20.31
C GLU A 75 18.75 -2.54 -18.97
N ILE A 76 18.77 -3.88 -18.89
CA ILE A 76 19.23 -4.60 -17.72
C ILE A 76 20.76 -4.67 -17.75
N GLN A 77 21.38 -4.11 -16.72
CA GLN A 77 22.83 -4.14 -16.53
C GLN A 77 23.34 -5.61 -16.54
N PRO A 78 24.42 -5.94 -17.29
CA PRO A 78 24.89 -7.32 -17.42
C PRO A 78 25.18 -8.00 -16.08
N TRP A 79 25.82 -7.28 -15.15
CA TRP A 79 26.12 -7.79 -13.81
C TRP A 79 24.84 -8.10 -13.01
N ALA A 80 23.78 -7.31 -13.19
CA ALA A 80 22.51 -7.52 -12.49
C ALA A 80 21.80 -8.78 -12.99
N ARG A 81 21.88 -9.03 -14.31
CA ARG A 81 21.37 -10.27 -14.93
C ARG A 81 22.12 -11.50 -14.44
N GLU A 82 23.43 -11.40 -14.31
CA GLU A 82 24.26 -12.48 -13.78
C GLU A 82 23.90 -12.81 -12.33
N ILE A 83 23.85 -11.80 -11.44
CA ILE A 83 23.46 -11.99 -10.04
C ILE A 83 22.05 -12.59 -9.93
N TYR A 84 21.12 -12.15 -10.79
CA TYR A 84 19.78 -12.72 -10.82
C TYR A 84 19.82 -14.24 -11.07
N TRP A 85 20.52 -14.68 -12.12
CA TRP A 85 20.62 -16.11 -12.43
C TRP A 85 21.37 -16.89 -11.35
N GLN A 86 22.45 -16.34 -10.80
CA GLN A 86 23.16 -16.95 -9.67
C GLN A 86 22.20 -17.21 -8.49
N ARG A 87 21.36 -16.25 -8.13
CA ARG A 87 20.38 -16.39 -7.05
C ARG A 87 19.26 -17.36 -7.38
N VAL A 88 18.78 -17.39 -8.63
CA VAL A 88 17.80 -18.38 -9.10
C VAL A 88 18.36 -19.79 -8.96
N PHE A 89 19.59 -20.03 -9.41
CA PHE A 89 20.23 -21.34 -9.35
C PHE A 89 20.57 -21.76 -7.92
N ASN A 90 20.92 -20.81 -7.04
CA ASN A 90 21.15 -21.07 -5.62
C ASN A 90 19.86 -21.05 -4.78
N LEU A 91 18.68 -21.08 -5.40
CA LEU A 91 17.37 -21.10 -4.74
C LEU A 91 17.15 -19.97 -3.71
N GLY A 92 17.83 -18.84 -3.87
CA GLY A 92 17.75 -17.69 -2.96
C GLY A 92 18.26 -17.98 -1.54
N ALA A 93 19.25 -18.87 -1.39
CA ALA A 93 19.85 -19.20 -0.09
C ALA A 93 20.45 -17.99 0.65
N ASP A 94 20.80 -16.92 -0.08
CA ASP A 94 21.29 -15.64 0.46
C ASP A 94 20.18 -14.64 0.82
N SER A 95 18.91 -15.00 0.60
CA SER A 95 17.79 -14.09 0.89
C SER A 95 17.64 -13.85 2.41
N PRO A 96 17.19 -12.65 2.83
CA PRO A 96 16.89 -12.38 4.24
C PRO A 96 15.96 -13.44 4.85
N ARG A 97 14.99 -13.95 4.07
CA ARG A 97 14.11 -15.04 4.49
C ARG A 97 14.85 -16.33 4.84
N ALA A 98 15.82 -16.73 4.01
CA ALA A 98 16.63 -17.93 4.26
C ALA A 98 17.46 -17.79 5.56
N LEU A 99 17.76 -16.56 5.97
CA LEU A 99 18.50 -16.23 7.19
C LEU A 99 17.59 -15.91 8.40
N CYS A 100 16.28 -16.19 8.31
CA CYS A 100 15.29 -15.82 9.35
C CYS A 100 15.26 -14.32 9.67
N LEU A 101 15.66 -13.46 8.71
CA LEU A 101 15.57 -12.02 8.80
C LEU A 101 14.25 -11.53 8.20
N PRO A 102 13.76 -10.34 8.61
CA PRO A 102 12.62 -9.71 7.98
C PRO A 102 12.84 -9.54 6.48
N ASP A 103 11.79 -9.78 5.70
CA ASP A 103 11.85 -9.57 4.26
C ASP A 103 12.11 -8.09 3.92
N PRO A 104 12.86 -7.78 2.85
CA PRO A 104 13.00 -6.41 2.41
C PRO A 104 11.73 -5.95 1.68
N PRO A 105 11.33 -4.67 1.76
CA PRO A 105 10.42 -4.08 0.79
C PRO A 105 10.98 -4.29 -0.63
N PRO A 106 10.18 -4.65 -1.66
CA PRO A 106 8.71 -4.69 -1.72
C PRO A 106 8.07 -6.06 -1.50
N THR A 107 8.84 -7.12 -1.27
CA THR A 107 8.44 -8.53 -1.44
C THR A 107 7.05 -8.88 -0.86
N TYR A 108 6.85 -8.80 0.45
CA TYR A 108 5.57 -9.08 1.11
C TYR A 108 5.04 -7.91 1.93
N HIS A 109 5.93 -7.07 2.45
CA HIS A 109 5.54 -5.93 3.26
C HIS A 109 4.73 -4.89 2.49
N LEU A 110 4.82 -4.88 1.15
CA LEU A 110 4.03 -4.00 0.30
C LEU A 110 2.92 -4.75 -0.47
N ASN A 111 2.77 -6.07 -0.28
CA ASN A 111 1.65 -6.83 -0.85
C ASN A 111 0.37 -6.52 -0.06
N GLY A 112 -0.35 -5.48 -0.48
CA GLY A 112 -1.59 -5.03 0.16
C GLY A 112 -1.45 -3.62 0.72
N MET A 113 -2.11 -3.35 1.84
CA MET A 113 -2.03 -2.06 2.52
C MET A 113 -0.91 -2.09 3.56
N ALA A 114 0.04 -1.17 3.43
CA ALA A 114 1.14 -0.97 4.37
C ALA A 114 1.06 0.43 4.98
N ARG A 115 1.33 0.58 6.26
CA ARG A 115 1.46 1.90 6.89
C ARG A 115 2.93 2.19 7.14
N ILE A 116 3.46 3.19 6.45
CA ILE A 116 4.79 3.71 6.74
C ILE A 116 4.63 4.73 7.86
N VAL A 117 5.32 4.49 8.98
CA VAL A 117 5.36 5.41 10.12
C VAL A 117 6.75 5.97 10.22
N ARG A 118 6.85 7.30 10.22
CA ARG A 118 8.10 7.99 10.49
C ARG A 118 8.32 8.02 12.00
N ARG A 119 9.46 7.53 12.48
CA ARG A 119 9.80 7.66 13.90
C ARG A 119 10.07 9.13 14.23
N PRO A 120 9.57 9.65 15.37
CA PRO A 120 10.09 10.88 15.94
C PRO A 120 11.59 10.71 16.15
N ARG A 121 12.37 11.72 15.79
CA ARG A 121 13.78 11.79 16.20
C ARG A 121 13.87 12.30 17.62
#